data_AF-A0A7L2QKR8-F1
#
_entry.id   AF-A0A7L2QKR8-F1
#
_cell.length_a   1.000
_cell.length_b   1.000
_cell.length_c   1.000
_cell.angle_alpha   90.00
_cell.angle_beta   90.00
_cell.angle_gamma   90.00
#
_symmetry.space_group_name_H-M   'P 1'
#
loop_
_entity.id
_entity.type
_entity.pdbx_description
1 polymer ?
#
loop_
_entity_poly.entity_id
_entity_poly.type
_entity_poly.pdbx_seq_one_letter_code
_entity_poly.pdbx_strand_id
1 'polypeptide(L)' 'MPCPETCPGELYSIILKCWRSNPEERPTFEYLQSVLEDFYTSTEKQYEPEPQQ' A
#
# COMPACT_ATOMS: atom_id res chain seq x y z
N MET A 1 17.34 -1.12 -3.19
CA MET A 1 17.01 -2.55 -2.98
C MET A 1 16.04 -2.95 -4.09
N PRO A 2 16.15 -4.13 -4.73
CA PRO A 2 15.14 -4.61 -5.69
C PRO A 2 13.88 -5.16 -4.99
N CYS A 3 12.78 -5.24 -5.72
CA CYS A 3 11.55 -5.90 -5.26
C CYS A 3 11.71 -7.42 -5.31
N PRO A 4 11.39 -8.18 -4.25
CA PRO A 4 11.31 -9.63 -4.32
C PRO A 4 10.24 -10.09 -5.31
N GLU A 5 10.45 -11.22 -5.99
CA GLU A 5 9.54 -11.75 -7.02
C GLU A 5 8.11 -12.03 -6.50
N THR A 6 7.98 -12.38 -5.22
CA THR A 6 6.70 -12.71 -4.58
C THR A 6 6.08 -11.53 -3.83
N CYS A 7 6.69 -10.35 -3.88
CA CYS A 7 6.21 -9.18 -3.14
C CYS A 7 5.20 -8.39 -3.97
N PRO A 8 3.99 -8.12 -3.45
CA PRO A 8 3.04 -7.23 -4.11
C PRO A 8 3.63 -5.83 -4.31
N GLY A 9 3.43 -5.24 -5.49
CA GLY A 9 4.00 -3.92 -5.82
C GLY A 9 3.54 -2.81 -4.86
N GLU A 10 2.32 -2.91 -4.34
CA GLU A 10 1.78 -1.95 -3.36
C GLU A 10 2.49 -2.05 -2.00
N LEU A 11 2.71 -3.29 -1.51
CA LEU A 11 3.49 -3.52 -0.29
C LEU A 11 4.92 -3.02 -0.47
N TYR A 12 5.52 -3.30 -1.62
CA TYR A 12 6.86 -2.84 -1.93
C TYR A 12 6.95 -1.30 -1.97
N SER A 13 5.90 -0.63 -2.45
CA SER A 13 5.81 0.84 -2.44
C SER A 13 5.78 1.40 -1.01
N ILE A 14 5.12 0.71 -0.07
CA ILE A 14 5.14 1.06 1.36
C ILE A 14 6.55 0.89 1.92
N ILE A 15 7.22 -0.23 1.61
CA ILE A 15 8.60 -0.50 2.04
C ILE A 15 9.56 0.61 1.55
N LEU A 16 9.41 1.07 0.30
CA LEU A 16 10.21 2.17 -0.23
C LEU A 16 10.00 3.49 0.54
N LYS A 17 8.78 3.75 1.04
CA LYS A 17 8.51 4.92 1.92
C LYS A 17 9.25 4.80 3.26
N CYS A 18 9.36 3.60 3.82
CA CYS A 18 10.11 3.38 5.06
C CYS A 18 11.63 3.65 4.91
N TRP A 19 12.16 3.56 3.70
CA TRP A 19 13.58 3.79 3.38
C TRP A 19 13.89 5.16 2.78
N ARG A 20 13.01 6.16 2.96
CA ARG A 20 13.33 7.54 2.60
C ARG A 20 14.60 8.00 3.34
N SER A 21 15.48 8.65 2.59
CA SER A 21 16.74 9.18 3.11
C SER A 21 16.49 10.21 4.21
N ASN A 22 15.50 11.09 4.00
CA ASN A 22 15.01 12.00 5.01
C ASN A 22 14.14 11.24 6.04
N PRO A 23 14.51 11.21 7.34
CA PRO A 23 13.71 10.56 8.37
C PRO A 23 12.29 11.13 8.53
N GLU A 24 12.10 12.43 8.29
CA GLU A 24 10.80 13.10 8.44
C GLU A 24 9.79 12.71 7.35
N GLU A 25 10.26 12.17 6.23
CA GLU A 25 9.41 11.64 5.14
C GLU A 25 8.95 10.20 5.37
N ARG A 26 9.50 9.54 6.40
CA ARG A 26 9.14 8.15 6.70
C ARG A 26 7.76 8.12 7.37
N PRO A 27 6.92 7.13 7.03
CA PRO A 27 5.62 6.98 7.66
C PRO A 27 5.75 6.70 9.16
N THR A 28 4.73 7.09 9.92
CA THR A 28 4.59 6.70 11.32
C THR A 28 4.18 5.22 11.41
N PHE A 29 4.45 4.59 12.56
CA PHE A 29 3.97 3.23 12.81
C PHE A 29 2.45 3.12 12.79
N GLU A 30 1.74 4.14 13.26
CA GLU A 30 0.27 4.21 13.22
C GLU A 30 -0.26 4.15 11.78
N TYR A 31 0.33 4.92 10.86
CA TYR A 31 -0.03 4.85 9.44
C TYR A 31 0.30 3.48 8.82
N LEU A 32 1.46 2.91 9.16
CA LEU A 32 1.83 1.58 8.67
C LEU A 32 0.85 0.52 9.14
N GLN A 33 0.43 0.59 10.40
CA GLN A 33 -0.55 -0.34 10.96
C GLN A 33 -1.87 -0.27 10.21
N SER A 34 -2.46 0.93 10.05
CA SER A 34 -3.76 1.07 9.38
C SER A 34 -3.72 0.57 7.94
N VAL A 35 -2.66 0.90 7.19
CA VAL A 35 -2.52 0.48 5.79
C VAL A 35 -2.33 -1.04 5.67
N LEU A 36 -1.58 -1.66 6.59
CA LEU A 36 -1.31 -3.09 6.54
C LEU A 36 -2.50 -3.94 7.00
N GLU A 37 -3.33 -3.42 7.93
CA GLU A 37 -4.58 -4.06 8.35
C GLU A 37 -5.58 -4.12 7.18
N ASP A 38 -5.66 -3.06 6.37
CA ASP A 38 -6.57 -2.98 5.23
C ASP A 38 -6.00 -3.56 3.92
N PHE A 39 -4.74 -4.01 3.93
CA PHE A 39 -3.99 -4.35 2.71
C PHE A 39 -4.63 -5.46 1.87
N TYR A 40 -5.31 -6.42 2.50
CA TYR A 40 -5.96 -7.54 1.81
C TYR A 40 -7.48 -7.34 1.64
N THR A 41 -8.08 -6.41 2.38
CA THR A 41 -9.54 -6.15 2.34
C THR A 41 -9.88 -5.02 1.39
N SER A 42 -9.01 -4.01 1.24
CA SER A 42 -9.21 -2.86 0.35
C SER A 42 -8.93 -3.16 -1.13
N THR A 43 -8.46 -4.36 -1.47
CA THR A 43 -8.24 -4.81 -2.86
C THR A 43 -9.52 -5.27 -3.57
N GLU A 44 -10.67 -5.33 -2.88
CA GLU A 44 -11.95 -5.56 -3.53
C GLU A 44 -12.39 -4.28 -4.25
N LYS A 45 -12.33 -4.32 -5.58
CA LYS A 45 -12.81 -3.27 -6.48
C LYS A 45 -14.17 -2.77 -6.01
N GLN A 46 -14.25 -1.51 -5.60
CA GLN A 46 -15.54 -0.85 -5.37
C GLN A 46 -16.37 -0.99 -6.65
N TYR A 47 -17.49 -1.69 -6.55
CA TYR A 47 -18.39 -2.02 -7.66
C TYR A 47 -18.84 -0.72 -8.37
N GLU A 48 -18.55 -0.60 -9.66
CA GLU A 48 -19.07 0.48 -10.51
C GLU A 48 -20.46 0.03 -11.03
N PRO A 49 -21.57 0.73 -10.71
CA PRO A 49 -22.87 0.34 -11.25
C PRO A 49 -22.90 0.56 -12.76
N GLU A 50 -23.32 -0.47 -13.52
CA GLU A 50 -23.47 -0.40 -14.98
C GLU A 50 -24.37 0.79 -15.39
N PRO A 51 -23.98 1.61 -16.39
CA PRO A 51 -24.87 2.63 -16.91
C PRO A 51 -26.08 1.97 -17.58
N GLN A 52 -27.27 2.20 -17.03
CA GLN A 52 -28.53 1.74 -17.60
C GLN A 52 -28.73 2.38 -18.99
N GLN A 53 -28.95 1.52 -20.00
CA GLN A 53 -29.25 1.92 -21.38
C GLN A 53 -30.60 2.62 -21.51
#